data_AF-A0A3C0IFK4-F1
#
_entry.id   AF-A0A3C0IFK4-F1
#
_cell.length_a   1.000
_cell.length_b   1.000
_cell.length_c   1.000
_cell.angle_alpha   90.00
_cell.angle_beta   90.00
_cell.angle_gamma   90.00
#
_symmetry.space_group_name_H-M   'P 1'
#
loop_
_entity.id
_entity.type
_entity.pdbx_description
1 polymer ?
#
loop_
_entity_poly.entity_id
_entity_poly.type
_entity_poly.pdbx_seq_one_letter_code
_entity_poly.pdbx_strand_id
1 'polypeptide(L)'
;MLLLSCNKKDVNVNLNPASDLAFNGTFRTINSENISGTVTLQISNGYYNCSTSLPYGKGAGKIEIQGSTIHFIDTLFFPVPAIYGPSYVLSGQHQYQFDGKSLKIWRAKNVGSVAYNLNIEK
;
A
#
# COMPACT_ATOMS: atom_id res chain seq x y z
N MET A 1 -22.51 -30.96 20.82
CA MET A 1 -22.83 -29.71 20.09
C MET A 1 -21.55 -28.88 20.04
N LEU A 2 -20.72 -29.06 19.02
CA LEU A 2 -19.46 -28.34 18.86
C LEU A 2 -19.77 -26.98 18.20
N LEU A 3 -19.74 -25.92 18.99
CA LEU A 3 -19.75 -24.55 18.50
C LEU A 3 -18.39 -24.28 17.85
N LEU A 4 -18.33 -24.38 16.52
CA LEU A 4 -17.22 -23.84 15.73
C LEU A 4 -17.27 -22.31 15.85
N SER A 5 -16.61 -21.78 16.88
CA SER A 5 -16.20 -20.38 16.92
C SER A 5 -15.19 -20.19 15.79
N CYS A 6 -15.68 -19.73 14.64
CA CYS A 6 -14.85 -19.30 13.53
C CYS A 6 -14.14 -18.01 13.96
N ASN A 7 -13.02 -18.16 14.67
CA ASN A 7 -12.09 -17.06 14.87
C ASN A 7 -11.72 -16.54 13.48
N LYS A 8 -12.04 -15.27 13.18
CA LYS A 8 -11.48 -14.52 12.05
C LYS A 8 -9.96 -14.39 12.25
N LYS A 9 -9.23 -15.50 12.16
CA LYS A 9 -7.79 -15.50 12.02
C LYS A 9 -7.51 -15.18 10.57
N ASP A 10 -6.98 -13.98 10.36
CA ASP A 10 -6.04 -13.66 9.29
C ASP A 10 -6.34 -14.33 7.95
N VAL A 11 -7.49 -14.01 7.36
CA VAL A 11 -7.72 -14.35 5.94
C VAL A 11 -6.82 -13.43 5.13
N ASN A 12 -5.59 -13.88 4.90
CA ASN A 12 -4.67 -13.27 3.95
C ASN A 12 -4.79 -14.05 2.64
N VAL A 13 -5.65 -13.56 1.75
CA VAL A 13 -5.76 -14.06 0.39
C VAL A 13 -4.53 -13.60 -0.39
N ASN A 14 -3.98 -14.45 -1.24
CA ASN A 14 -2.90 -14.05 -2.13
C ASN A 14 -3.40 -12.94 -3.07
N LEU A 15 -2.84 -11.74 -2.89
CA LEU A 15 -3.00 -10.65 -3.86
C LEU A 15 -2.32 -11.09 -5.16
N ASN A 16 -3.09 -11.23 -6.24
CA ASN A 16 -2.55 -11.62 -7.54
C ASN A 16 -2.15 -10.35 -8.32
N PRO A 17 -0.85 -10.10 -8.55
CA PRO A 17 -0.40 -8.90 -9.24
C PRO A 17 -0.73 -8.94 -10.75
N ALA A 18 -1.07 -10.11 -11.30
CA ALA A 18 -1.51 -10.24 -12.69
C ALA A 18 -3.00 -9.90 -12.89
N SER A 19 -3.77 -9.72 -11.81
CA SER A 19 -5.18 -9.32 -11.89
C SER A 19 -5.33 -7.80 -11.99
N ASP A 20 -6.41 -7.37 -12.65
CA ASP A 20 -6.80 -5.97 -12.68
C ASP A 20 -7.56 -5.62 -11.41
N LEU A 21 -6.94 -4.80 -10.56
CA LEU A 21 -7.49 -4.37 -9.28
C LEU A 21 -7.28 -2.87 -9.11
N ALA A 22 -8.36 -2.16 -8.78
CA ALA A 22 -8.32 -0.76 -8.41
C ALA A 22 -8.68 -0.63 -6.93
N PHE A 23 -7.95 0.21 -6.22
CA PHE A 23 -8.13 0.48 -4.80
C PHE A 23 -8.15 1.97 -4.51
N ASN A 24 -8.91 2.36 -3.49
CA ASN A 24 -8.83 3.68 -2.88
C ASN A 24 -8.77 3.60 -1.35
N GLY A 25 -8.24 4.63 -0.71
CA GLY A 25 -8.23 4.70 0.73
C GLY A 25 -7.33 5.78 1.28
N THR A 26 -6.70 5.49 2.41
CA THR A 26 -5.93 6.49 3.16
C THR A 26 -4.52 6.04 3.46
N PHE A 27 -3.62 7.02 3.45
CA PHE A 27 -2.26 6.94 3.97
C PHE A 27 -2.19 7.69 5.30
N ARG A 28 -1.41 7.17 6.25
CA ARG A 28 -1.10 7.84 7.52
C ARG A 28 0.32 7.49 8.00
N THR A 29 1.00 8.46 8.61
CA THR A 29 2.18 8.22 9.44
C THR A 29 1.74 7.92 10.87
N ILE A 30 2.34 6.92 11.52
CA ILE A 30 2.04 6.51 12.90
C ILE A 30 3.28 6.79 13.76
N ASN A 31 3.09 7.36 14.95
CA ASN A 31 4.16 7.71 15.90
C ASN A 31 5.29 8.53 15.26
N SER A 32 4.92 9.44 14.36
CA SER A 32 5.86 10.28 13.60
C SER A 32 5.15 11.56 13.13
N GLU A 33 5.28 12.00 11.88
CA GLU A 33 4.93 13.35 11.41
C GLU A 33 3.42 13.70 11.46
N ASN A 34 2.55 12.76 11.88
CA ASN A 34 1.09 12.87 11.91
C ASN A 34 0.47 13.33 10.58
N ILE A 35 1.10 12.97 9.47
CA ILE A 35 0.64 13.27 8.11
C ILE A 35 -0.38 12.22 7.69
N SER A 36 -1.40 12.66 6.95
CA SER A 36 -2.37 11.78 6.31
C SER A 36 -2.79 12.30 4.94
N GLY A 37 -3.27 11.40 4.10
CA GLY A 37 -3.75 11.72 2.76
C GLY A 37 -4.62 10.63 2.18
N THR A 38 -5.22 10.90 1.03
CA THR A 38 -5.90 9.87 0.23
C THR A 38 -4.91 9.17 -0.68
N VAL A 39 -5.21 7.93 -1.03
CA VAL A 39 -4.40 7.10 -1.93
C VAL A 39 -5.33 6.40 -2.90
N THR A 40 -4.96 6.40 -4.18
CA THR A 40 -5.49 5.50 -5.19
C THR A 40 -4.37 4.59 -5.68
N LEU A 41 -4.66 3.31 -5.86
CA LEU A 41 -3.72 2.30 -6.33
C LEU A 41 -4.41 1.44 -7.38
N GLN A 42 -3.82 1.38 -8.56
CA GLN A 42 -4.23 0.48 -9.64
C GLN A 42 -3.13 -0.55 -9.82
N ILE A 43 -3.51 -1.82 -9.93
CA ILE A 43 -2.64 -2.96 -10.25
C ILE A 43 -3.20 -3.60 -11.51
N SER A 44 -2.34 -3.86 -12.49
CA SER A 44 -2.70 -4.56 -13.71
C SER A 44 -1.47 -5.23 -14.30
N ASN A 45 -1.58 -6.52 -14.64
CA ASN A 45 -0.56 -7.28 -15.37
C ASN A 45 0.87 -7.16 -14.81
N GLY A 46 1.03 -7.19 -13.49
CA GLY A 46 2.33 -7.09 -12.81
C GLY A 46 2.89 -5.66 -12.68
N TYR A 47 2.09 -4.65 -13.03
CA TYR A 47 2.41 -3.24 -12.88
C TYR A 47 1.47 -2.57 -11.89
N TYR A 48 1.94 -1.47 -11.32
CA TYR A 48 1.13 -0.59 -10.50
C TYR A 48 1.21 0.86 -10.95
N ASN A 49 0.15 1.60 -10.66
CA ASN A 49 0.08 3.05 -10.71
C ASN A 49 -0.56 3.53 -9.41
N CYS A 50 0.08 4.46 -8.73
CA CYS A 50 -0.36 4.98 -7.44
C CYS A 50 -0.42 6.50 -7.48
N SER A 51 -1.45 7.06 -6.85
CA SER A 51 -1.45 8.48 -6.52
C SER A 51 -1.91 8.79 -5.12
N THR A 52 -1.39 9.89 -4.56
CA THR A 52 -1.76 10.37 -3.23
C THR A 52 -2.13 11.84 -3.27
N SER A 53 -2.89 12.32 -2.28
CA SER A 53 -3.18 13.76 -2.11
C SER A 53 -1.99 14.58 -1.58
N LEU A 54 -0.85 13.95 -1.30
CA LEU A 54 0.35 14.61 -0.79
C LEU A 54 1.27 15.07 -1.94
N PRO A 55 2.15 16.07 -1.71
CA PRO A 55 3.14 16.49 -2.70
C PRO A 55 3.98 15.30 -3.21
N TYR A 56 4.30 15.30 -4.50
CA TYR A 56 5.07 14.22 -5.16
C TYR A 56 4.44 12.84 -4.98
N GLY A 57 3.12 12.81 -4.82
CA GLY A 57 2.31 11.61 -4.60
C GLY A 57 1.99 10.87 -5.90
N LYS A 58 2.95 10.64 -6.79
CA LYS A 58 2.77 9.83 -8.00
C LYS A 58 3.90 8.81 -8.07
N GLY A 59 3.55 7.56 -8.38
CA GLY A 59 4.50 6.45 -8.44
C GLY A 59 3.94 5.38 -9.35
N ALA A 60 4.78 4.80 -10.20
CA ALA A 60 4.36 3.77 -11.14
C ALA A 60 5.54 2.89 -11.54
N GLY A 61 5.27 1.61 -11.71
CA GLY A 61 6.30 0.66 -12.08
C GLY A 61 5.86 -0.77 -11.87
N LYS A 62 6.81 -1.64 -11.52
CA LYS A 62 6.53 -3.07 -11.33
C LYS A 62 6.12 -3.37 -9.90
N ILE A 63 5.30 -4.40 -9.74
CA ILE A 63 4.93 -4.93 -8.43
C ILE A 63 5.38 -6.39 -8.32
N GLU A 64 6.06 -6.72 -7.23
CA GLU A 64 6.48 -8.09 -6.91
C GLU A 64 5.95 -8.48 -5.55
N ILE A 65 5.47 -9.71 -5.42
CA ILE A 65 4.89 -10.23 -4.18
C ILE A 65 5.65 -11.47 -3.76
N GLN A 66 6.13 -11.48 -2.52
CA GLN A 66 6.89 -12.57 -1.91
C GLN A 66 6.40 -12.79 -0.49
N GLY A 67 5.61 -13.84 -0.27
CA GLY A 67 5.00 -14.13 1.03
C GLY A 67 4.12 -12.98 1.52
N SER A 68 4.42 -12.43 2.71
CA SER A 68 3.71 -11.28 3.30
C SER A 68 4.23 -9.92 2.87
N THR A 69 5.14 -9.88 1.89
CA THR A 69 5.81 -8.65 1.46
C THR A 69 5.42 -8.28 0.03
N ILE A 70 5.18 -7.00 -0.20
CA ILE A 70 4.94 -6.39 -1.50
C ILE A 70 6.06 -5.40 -1.80
N HIS A 71 6.61 -5.49 -3.01
CA HIS A 71 7.69 -4.64 -3.47
C HIS A 71 7.19 -3.78 -4.64
N PHE A 72 7.12 -2.47 -4.40
CA PHE A 72 6.78 -1.47 -5.41
C PHE A 72 8.09 -0.94 -6.01
N ILE A 73 8.42 -1.43 -7.21
CA ILE A 73 9.62 -1.01 -7.94
C ILE A 73 9.22 0.21 -8.79
N ASP A 74 9.34 1.38 -8.18
CA ASP A 74 9.02 2.65 -8.85
C ASP A 74 10.02 2.93 -9.97
N THR A 75 9.48 3.27 -11.14
CA THR A 75 10.26 3.61 -12.34
C THR A 75 10.16 5.09 -12.67
N LEU A 76 9.30 5.83 -11.97
CA LEU A 76 9.20 7.27 -12.12
C LEU A 76 10.32 7.94 -11.33
N PHE A 77 11.16 8.71 -12.02
CA PHE A 77 12.19 9.52 -11.38
C PHE A 77 11.76 10.99 -11.40
N PHE A 78 11.45 11.55 -10.23
CA PHE A 78 11.18 12.97 -10.07
C PHE A 78 12.17 13.57 -9.07
N PRO A 79 12.90 14.65 -9.43
CA PRO A 79 13.68 15.40 -8.46
C PRO A 79 12.70 16.07 -7.48
N VAL A 80 12.73 15.64 -6.21
CA VAL A 80 11.93 16.23 -5.12
C VAL A 80 12.81 17.22 -4.36
N PRO A 81 12.52 18.53 -4.39
CA PRO A 81 13.26 19.50 -3.60
C PRO A 81 13.11 19.20 -2.10
N ALA A 82 14.20 19.31 -1.34
CA ALA A 82 14.25 18.95 0.07
C ALA A 82 13.24 19.71 0.95
N ILE A 83 12.81 20.91 0.54
CA ILE A 83 11.82 21.73 1.25
C ILE A 83 10.45 21.07 1.37
N TYR A 84 10.15 20.08 0.52
CA TYR A 84 8.86 19.39 0.52
C TYR A 84 8.85 18.12 1.38
N GLY A 85 9.98 17.78 2.00
CA GLY A 85 10.10 16.60 2.85
C GLY A 85 10.08 15.28 2.06
N PRO A 86 9.90 14.15 2.75
CA PRO A 86 9.90 12.82 2.11
C PRO A 86 8.65 12.61 1.26
N SER A 87 8.80 11.89 0.14
CA SER A 87 7.66 11.37 -0.61
C SER A 87 7.05 10.15 0.10
N TYR A 88 5.71 10.11 0.13
CA TYR A 88 4.92 9.05 0.78
C TYR A 88 4.17 8.16 -0.21
N VAL A 89 4.55 8.21 -1.49
CA VAL A 89 4.02 7.30 -2.50
C VAL A 89 4.46 5.85 -2.22
N LEU A 90 3.64 4.88 -2.64
CA LEU A 90 3.99 3.46 -2.57
C LEU A 90 5.23 3.17 -3.43
N SER A 91 6.35 2.97 -2.75
CA SER A 91 7.65 2.63 -3.32
C SER A 91 8.47 1.82 -2.31
N GLY A 92 9.31 0.91 -2.81
CA GLY A 92 10.11 0.00 -2.02
C GLY A 92 9.31 -1.16 -1.42
N GLN A 93 9.88 -1.82 -0.41
CA GLN A 93 9.30 -3.00 0.23
C GLN A 93 8.38 -2.64 1.40
N HIS A 94 7.26 -3.34 1.48
CA HIS A 94 6.26 -3.18 2.54
C HIS A 94 5.70 -4.54 2.95
N GLN A 95 5.26 -4.64 4.20
CA GLN A 95 4.38 -5.72 4.61
C GLN A 95 2.96 -5.44 4.09
N TYR A 96 2.21 -6.49 3.80
CA TYR A 96 0.81 -6.34 3.41
C TYR A 96 -0.10 -7.44 3.98
N GLN A 97 -1.39 -7.13 4.01
CA GLN A 97 -2.47 -8.07 4.30
C GLN A 97 -3.64 -7.74 3.37
N PHE A 98 -4.15 -8.76 2.67
CA PHE A 98 -5.28 -8.62 1.76
C PHE A 98 -6.37 -9.63 2.08
N ASP A 99 -7.59 -9.17 2.35
CA ASP A 99 -8.72 -10.04 2.70
C ASP A 99 -9.67 -10.35 1.53
N GLY A 100 -9.30 -9.95 0.30
CA GLY A 100 -10.15 -10.02 -0.89
C GLY A 100 -10.96 -8.74 -1.16
N LYS A 101 -11.00 -7.79 -0.22
CA LYS A 101 -11.72 -6.50 -0.36
C LYS A 101 -10.89 -5.32 0.12
N SER A 102 -10.15 -5.50 1.22
CA SER A 102 -9.36 -4.50 1.90
C SER A 102 -7.89 -4.90 1.80
N LEU A 103 -7.06 -3.95 1.39
CA LEU A 103 -5.61 -4.08 1.28
C LEU A 103 -4.96 -3.13 2.30
N LYS A 104 -4.32 -3.72 3.31
CA LYS A 104 -3.50 -3.00 4.28
C LYS A 104 -2.04 -3.16 3.90
N ILE A 105 -1.31 -2.06 3.79
CA ILE A 105 0.13 -2.04 3.48
C ILE A 105 0.84 -1.21 4.55
N TRP A 106 2.00 -1.64 5.04
CA TRP A 106 2.77 -0.87 6.02
C TRP A 106 4.27 -1.15 5.96
N ARG A 107 5.05 -0.19 6.44
CA ARG A 107 6.49 -0.36 6.70
C ARG A 107 6.93 0.44 7.91
N ALA A 108 7.88 -0.10 8.66
CA ALA A 108 8.56 0.63 9.71
C ALA A 108 9.48 1.70 9.10
N LYS A 109 9.67 2.81 9.83
CA LYS A 109 10.66 3.85 9.57
C LYS A 109 11.67 3.86 10.72
N ASN A 110 12.74 4.64 10.58
CA ASN A 110 13.66 4.93 11.70
C ASN A 110 12.92 5.55 12.90
N VAL A 111 11.90 6.37 12.61
CA VAL A 111 10.99 6.93 13.62
C VAL A 111 9.56 6.66 13.15
N GLY A 112 8.84 5.82 13.89
CA GLY A 112 7.44 5.47 13.62
C GLY A 112 7.26 4.48 12.45
N SER A 113 6.10 4.56 11.81
CA SER A 113 5.76 3.74 10.65
C SER A 113 4.84 4.49 9.68
N VAL A 114 4.69 3.95 8.49
CA VAL A 114 3.64 4.37 7.55
C VAL A 114 2.67 3.23 7.32
N ALA A 115 1.39 3.58 7.16
CA ALA A 115 0.33 2.64 6.87
C ALA A 115 -0.59 3.18 5.78
N TYR A 116 -1.01 2.27 4.90
CA TYR A 116 -1.98 2.48 3.85
C TYR A 116 -3.13 1.51 4.11
N ASN A 117 -4.35 2.03 4.19
CA ASN A 117 -5.56 1.22 4.34
C ASN A 117 -6.44 1.51 3.13
N LEU A 118 -6.53 0.54 2.24
CA LEU A 118 -7.16 0.65 0.92
C LEU A 118 -8.30 -0.36 0.79
N ASN A 119 -9.32 -0.04 0.00
CA ASN A 119 -10.42 -0.92 -0.34
C ASN A 119 -10.57 -0.98 -1.86
N ILE A 120 -11.01 -2.12 -2.38
CA ILE A 120 -11.33 -2.28 -3.80
C ILE A 120 -12.38 -1.25 -4.21
N GLU A 121 -12.14 -0.56 -5.32
CA GLU A 121 -13.13 0.31 -5.95
C GLU A 121 -14.26 -0.56 -6.54
N LYS A 122 -15.51 -0.20 -6.25
CA LYS A 122 -16.69 -0.89 -6.77
C LYS A 122 -17.12 -0.31 -8.11
#